data_AF-A0A316PK98-F1
#
_entry.id   AF-A0A316PK98-F1
#
_cell.length_a   1.000
_cell.length_b   1.000
_cell.length_c   1.000
_cell.angle_alpha   90.00
_cell.angle_beta   90.00
_cell.angle_gamma   90.00
#
_symmetry.space_group_name_H-M   'P 1'
#
loop_
_entity.id
_entity.type
_entity.pdbx_description
1 polymer ?
#
loop_
_entity_poly.entity_id
_entity_poly.type
_entity_poly.pdbx_seq_one_letter_code
_entity_poly.pdbx_strand_id
1 'polypeptide(L)'
;MKETVSSNTVYTISAKDGRVLEVAGLAQHAGAAVQLWENAGSASQQWLASEVKPGVYKLENRLSGKVLDVAQAGTANGSPVHQWDYLGKDNQLWAVQPVKGGFVKLKSVLSGKVLDIAGIAAGNGARVQIWEDVNGDNQLWRLTEVKPETAPAQQAEKPAAKKAPKKASPAKKPAAKKIAPAKKAATAKKEAPAVKKAEAVKKAAPAPKAQAAKPAQEKKK
;
A
#
# COMPACT_ATOMS: atom_id res chain seq x y z
N MET A 1 -1.43 -29.24 -9.00
CA MET A 1 -2.67 -28.54 -9.38
C MET A 1 -2.38 -27.05 -9.28
N LYS A 2 -2.75 -26.24 -10.29
CA LYS A 2 -2.58 -24.78 -10.22
C LYS A 2 -3.59 -24.27 -9.20
N GLU A 3 -3.15 -23.86 -8.01
CA GLU A 3 -3.98 -23.06 -7.11
C GLU A 3 -4.32 -21.77 -7.86
N THR A 4 -5.58 -21.66 -8.27
CA THR A 4 -6.07 -20.53 -9.06
C THR A 4 -6.94 -19.70 -8.12
N VAL A 5 -6.62 -18.41 -7.99
CA VAL A 5 -7.46 -17.48 -7.24
C VAL A 5 -8.80 -17.38 -7.96
N SER A 6 -9.89 -17.61 -7.24
CA SER A 6 -11.23 -17.49 -7.81
C SER A 6 -11.61 -16.02 -7.89
N SER A 7 -12.12 -15.59 -9.04
CA SER A 7 -12.67 -14.24 -9.17
C SER A 7 -13.94 -14.10 -8.34
N ASN A 8 -14.18 -12.90 -7.83
CA ASN A 8 -15.29 -12.52 -6.98
C ASN A 8 -15.36 -13.29 -5.66
N THR A 9 -14.20 -13.80 -5.20
CA THR A 9 -14.04 -14.50 -3.92
C THR A 9 -13.28 -13.62 -2.93
N VAL A 10 -13.62 -13.75 -1.65
CA VAL A 10 -13.03 -12.99 -0.55
C VAL A 10 -11.88 -13.78 0.04
N TYR A 11 -10.74 -13.13 0.28
CA TYR A 11 -9.54 -13.76 0.82
C TYR A 11 -8.99 -12.97 2.01
N THR A 12 -8.38 -13.67 2.96
CA THR A 12 -7.29 -13.10 3.75
C THR A 12 -5.97 -13.37 3.03
N ILE A 13 -5.06 -12.40 3.08
CA ILE A 13 -3.73 -12.48 2.44
C ILE A 13 -2.70 -12.56 3.56
N SER A 14 -2.15 -13.74 3.85
CA SER A 14 -1.23 -13.95 4.97
C SER A 14 0.22 -13.99 4.54
N ALA A 15 1.09 -13.34 5.31
CA ALA A 15 2.53 -13.56 5.28
C ALA A 15 2.89 -14.93 5.89
N LYS A 16 4.15 -15.34 5.77
CA LYS A 16 4.65 -16.62 6.31
C LYS A 16 4.52 -16.76 7.83
N ASP A 17 4.53 -15.65 8.56
CA ASP A 17 4.39 -15.62 10.02
C ASP A 17 2.93 -15.70 10.50
N GLY A 18 1.97 -15.86 9.56
CA GLY A 18 0.55 -15.99 9.86
C GLY A 18 -0.21 -14.67 9.99
N ARG A 19 0.50 -13.52 10.02
CA ARG A 19 -0.16 -12.21 9.99
C ARG A 19 -0.76 -11.94 8.63
N VAL A 20 -1.81 -11.13 8.60
CA VAL A 20 -2.58 -10.84 7.40
C VAL A 20 -2.46 -9.37 6.99
N LEU A 21 -2.60 -9.15 5.69
CA LEU A 21 -2.65 -7.83 5.08
C LEU A 21 -3.91 -7.09 5.54
N GLU A 22 -3.72 -5.93 6.17
CA GLU A 22 -4.77 -5.11 6.78
C GLU A 22 -4.64 -3.65 6.36
N VAL A 23 -5.76 -2.95 6.22
CA VAL A 23 -5.79 -1.48 6.22
C VAL A 23 -5.68 -0.94 7.66
N ALA A 24 -4.63 -0.17 7.93
CA ALA A 24 -4.26 0.23 9.28
C ALA A 24 -5.36 1.02 10.00
N GLY A 25 -5.62 0.66 11.26
CA GLY A 25 -6.51 1.40 12.15
C GLY A 25 -7.98 1.40 11.70
N LEU A 26 -8.40 0.39 10.92
CA LEU A 26 -9.75 0.28 10.35
C LEU A 26 -10.14 1.49 9.48
N ALA A 27 -9.15 2.21 8.96
CA ALA A 27 -9.37 3.43 8.20
C ALA A 27 -10.10 3.14 6.89
N GLN A 28 -11.04 4.02 6.54
CA GLN A 28 -11.82 3.92 5.29
C GLN A 28 -11.48 5.02 4.28
N HIS A 29 -10.64 5.99 4.66
CA HIS A 29 -10.22 7.06 3.75
C HIS A 29 -9.15 6.58 2.77
N ALA A 30 -9.07 7.23 1.61
CA ALA A 30 -8.01 6.99 0.64
C ALA A 30 -6.65 7.39 1.25
N GLY A 31 -5.59 6.68 0.87
CA GLY A 31 -4.25 6.91 1.37
C GLY A 31 -3.96 6.24 2.72
N ALA A 32 -4.92 5.53 3.30
CA ALA A 32 -4.66 4.75 4.50
C ALA A 32 -3.65 3.63 4.18
N ALA A 33 -2.60 3.57 4.98
CA ALA A 33 -1.51 2.64 4.77
C ALA A 33 -1.95 1.19 5.02
N VAL A 34 -1.37 0.28 4.23
CA VAL A 34 -1.56 -1.16 4.41
C VAL A 34 -0.40 -1.70 5.25
N GLN A 35 -0.72 -2.66 6.12
CA GLN A 35 0.22 -3.24 7.07
C GLN A 35 -0.08 -4.72 7.32
N LEU A 36 0.81 -5.39 8.05
CA LEU A 36 0.52 -6.68 8.67
C LEU A 36 -0.11 -6.50 10.04
N TRP A 37 -1.07 -7.37 10.33
CA TRP A 37 -1.65 -7.48 11.66
C TRP A 37 -2.00 -8.93 11.98
N GLU A 38 -2.16 -9.23 13.26
CA GLU A 38 -2.72 -10.51 13.69
C GLU A 38 -4.08 -10.74 13.04
N ASN A 39 -4.34 -11.96 12.57
CA ASN A 39 -5.59 -12.30 11.92
C ASN A 39 -6.74 -12.31 12.93
N ALA A 40 -7.57 -11.26 12.89
CA ALA A 40 -8.74 -11.07 13.72
C ALA A 40 -10.04 -11.33 12.94
N GLY A 41 -9.96 -11.73 11.66
CA GLY A 41 -11.11 -11.98 10.81
C GLY A 41 -11.93 -10.73 10.44
N SER A 42 -11.43 -9.53 10.75
CA SER A 42 -12.16 -8.27 10.53
C SER A 42 -12.29 -7.93 9.03
N ALA A 43 -13.31 -7.14 8.68
CA ALA A 43 -13.51 -6.71 7.29
C ALA A 43 -12.33 -5.90 6.72
N SER A 44 -11.50 -5.25 7.55
CA SER A 44 -10.29 -4.54 7.10
C SER A 44 -9.15 -5.48 6.68
N GLN A 45 -9.24 -6.76 7.03
CA GLN A 45 -8.29 -7.82 6.68
C GLN A 45 -8.76 -8.70 5.52
N GLN A 46 -9.97 -8.45 5.03
CA GLN A 46 -10.61 -9.22 3.97
C GLN A 46 -10.54 -8.45 2.65
N TRP A 47 -10.13 -9.15 1.59
CA TRP A 47 -9.92 -8.58 0.26
C TRP A 47 -10.73 -9.38 -0.76
N LEU A 48 -11.69 -8.72 -1.42
CA LEU A 48 -12.39 -9.25 -2.57
C LEU A 48 -11.44 -9.22 -3.78
N ALA A 49 -11.10 -10.40 -4.31
CA ALA A 49 -10.34 -10.51 -5.54
C ALA A 49 -11.31 -10.50 -6.73
N SER A 50 -11.21 -9.52 -7.62
CA SER A 50 -11.97 -9.51 -8.89
C SER A 50 -11.00 -9.55 -10.06
N GLU A 51 -11.08 -10.60 -10.87
CA GLU A 51 -10.25 -10.80 -12.04
C GLU A 51 -10.66 -9.79 -13.13
N VAL A 52 -9.69 -9.00 -13.60
CA VAL A 52 -9.90 -8.02 -14.68
C VAL A 52 -9.39 -8.52 -16.03
N LYS A 53 -8.46 -9.48 -16.01
CA LYS A 53 -7.95 -10.27 -17.14
C LYS A 53 -7.26 -11.52 -16.58
N PRO A 54 -7.02 -12.58 -17.39
CA PRO A 54 -6.49 -13.84 -16.88
C PRO A 54 -5.28 -13.69 -15.94
N GLY A 55 -5.45 -14.10 -14.69
CA GLY A 55 -4.42 -14.07 -13.63
C GLY A 55 -4.14 -12.70 -13.02
N VAL A 56 -4.89 -11.64 -13.37
CA VAL A 56 -4.71 -10.28 -12.86
C VAL A 56 -5.98 -9.80 -12.18
N TYR A 57 -5.81 -9.31 -10.95
CA TYR A 57 -6.92 -8.99 -10.07
C TYR A 57 -6.81 -7.55 -9.57
N LYS A 58 -7.96 -6.92 -9.36
CA LYS A 58 -8.07 -5.88 -8.32
C LYS A 58 -8.34 -6.56 -6.98
N LEU A 59 -7.77 -6.02 -5.91
CA LEU A 59 -7.96 -6.51 -4.54
C LEU A 59 -8.66 -5.42 -3.74
N GLU A 60 -9.95 -5.59 -3.50
CA GLU A 60 -10.82 -4.58 -2.87
C GLU A 60 -11.04 -4.92 -1.40
N ASN A 61 -10.70 -3.99 -0.51
CA ASN A 61 -10.88 -4.16 0.93
C ASN A 61 -12.36 -4.16 1.30
N ARG A 62 -12.81 -5.15 2.06
CA ARG A 62 -14.23 -5.33 2.39
C ARG A 62 -14.78 -4.28 3.35
N LEU A 63 -13.93 -3.61 4.14
CA LEU A 63 -14.38 -2.57 5.05
C LEU A 63 -14.58 -1.22 4.34
N SER A 64 -13.67 -0.85 3.42
CA SER A 64 -13.67 0.49 2.81
C SER A 64 -14.20 0.53 1.38
N GLY A 65 -14.24 -0.61 0.67
CA GLY A 65 -14.50 -0.67 -0.77
C GLY A 65 -13.36 -0.11 -1.64
N LYS A 66 -12.22 0.22 -1.05
CA LYS A 66 -11.02 0.73 -1.75
C LYS A 66 -10.09 -0.41 -2.12
N VAL A 67 -9.22 -0.19 -3.10
CA VAL A 67 -8.35 -1.24 -3.65
C VAL A 67 -6.90 -1.10 -3.15
N LEU A 68 -6.19 -2.23 -3.13
CA LEU A 68 -4.75 -2.28 -2.91
C LEU A 68 -4.02 -1.54 -4.03
N ASP A 69 -3.31 -0.48 -3.68
CA ASP A 69 -2.74 0.50 -4.62
C ASP A 69 -1.27 0.80 -4.28
N VAL A 70 -0.42 0.85 -5.30
CA VAL A 70 0.93 1.39 -5.16
C VAL A 70 0.87 2.91 -5.21
N ALA A 71 1.20 3.55 -4.08
CA ALA A 71 0.99 4.97 -3.88
C ALA A 71 1.70 5.82 -4.94
N GLN A 72 1.00 6.84 -5.42
CA GLN A 72 1.50 7.78 -6.44
C GLN A 72 1.96 7.08 -7.73
N ALA A 73 1.46 5.87 -8.02
CA ALA A 73 1.94 5.05 -9.13
C ALA A 73 3.48 4.85 -9.11
N GLY A 74 4.06 4.75 -7.92
CA GLY A 74 5.49 4.53 -7.74
C GLY A 74 5.97 3.23 -8.39
N THR A 75 7.18 3.26 -8.97
CA THR A 75 7.81 2.10 -9.62
C THR A 75 9.16 1.72 -9.03
N ALA A 76 9.69 2.53 -8.11
CA ALA A 76 10.94 2.27 -7.44
C ALA A 76 10.79 1.22 -6.34
N ASN A 77 11.89 0.53 -5.99
CA ASN A 77 11.95 -0.27 -4.79
C ASN A 77 11.61 0.60 -3.58
N GLY A 78 10.74 0.09 -2.70
CA GLY A 78 10.27 0.82 -1.53
C GLY A 78 9.10 1.76 -1.77
N SER A 79 8.52 1.76 -2.98
CA SER A 79 7.27 2.51 -3.19
C SER A 79 6.17 1.94 -2.28
N PRO A 80 5.54 2.76 -1.43
CA PRO A 80 4.62 2.26 -0.41
C PRO A 80 3.30 1.79 -1.01
N VAL A 81 2.65 0.86 -0.32
CA VAL A 81 1.33 0.35 -0.69
C VAL A 81 0.29 0.85 0.32
N HIS A 82 -0.82 1.36 -0.20
CA HIS A 82 -1.94 1.92 0.55
C HIS A 82 -3.27 1.43 -0.04
N GLN A 83 -4.40 1.85 0.55
CA GLN A 83 -5.69 1.73 -0.13
C GLN A 83 -6.03 3.02 -0.88
N TRP A 84 -6.65 2.89 -2.06
CA TRP A 84 -7.14 4.03 -2.83
C TRP A 84 -8.45 3.72 -3.54
N ASP A 85 -9.17 4.77 -3.95
CA ASP A 85 -10.32 4.62 -4.82
C ASP A 85 -9.94 3.90 -6.11
N TYR A 86 -10.78 2.99 -6.59
CA TYR A 86 -10.50 2.28 -7.83
C TYR A 86 -10.63 3.21 -9.04
N LEU A 87 -9.53 3.39 -9.75
CA LEU A 87 -9.39 4.23 -10.94
C LEU A 87 -9.09 3.41 -12.20
N GLY A 88 -9.04 2.08 -12.10
CA GLY A 88 -8.73 1.19 -13.22
C GLY A 88 -7.29 1.30 -13.74
N LYS A 89 -6.37 1.79 -12.91
CA LYS A 89 -4.96 2.02 -13.28
C LYS A 89 -4.09 0.81 -12.95
N ASP A 90 -2.98 0.64 -13.67
CA ASP A 90 -2.08 -0.51 -13.52
C ASP A 90 -1.40 -0.59 -12.13
N ASN A 91 -1.29 0.51 -11.38
CA ASN A 91 -0.80 0.50 -9.99
C ASN A 91 -1.81 -0.10 -9.00
N GLN A 92 -3.02 -0.40 -9.44
CA GLN A 92 -4.11 -1.01 -8.67
C GLN A 92 -4.39 -2.47 -9.08
N LEU A 93 -3.60 -2.98 -10.03
CA LEU A 93 -3.76 -4.30 -10.60
C LEU A 93 -2.58 -5.17 -10.21
N TRP A 94 -2.90 -6.39 -9.77
CA TRP A 94 -1.94 -7.34 -9.23
C TRP A 94 -2.05 -8.65 -9.98
N ALA A 95 -0.97 -9.04 -10.66
CA ALA A 95 -0.83 -10.38 -11.20
C ALA A 95 -0.53 -11.35 -10.06
N VAL A 96 -1.37 -12.37 -9.89
CA VAL A 96 -1.15 -13.42 -8.88
C VAL A 96 -0.31 -14.52 -9.52
N GLN A 97 0.89 -14.74 -9.00
CA GLN A 97 1.83 -15.72 -9.53
C GLN A 97 2.00 -16.87 -8.53
N PRO A 98 1.40 -18.06 -8.77
CA PRO A 98 1.57 -19.21 -7.90
C PRO A 98 3.03 -19.66 -7.83
N VAL A 99 3.48 -20.02 -6.63
CA VAL A 99 4.76 -20.67 -6.38
C VAL A 99 4.54 -21.95 -5.56
N LYS A 100 5.62 -22.72 -5.29
CA LYS A 100 5.52 -23.98 -4.55
C LYS A 100 5.00 -23.75 -3.11
N GLY A 101 4.30 -24.76 -2.56
CA GLY A 101 3.88 -24.77 -1.15
C GLY A 101 2.61 -23.97 -0.83
N GLY A 102 1.80 -23.66 -1.85
CA GLY A 102 0.55 -22.91 -1.70
C GLY A 102 0.76 -21.43 -1.38
N PHE A 103 1.88 -20.89 -1.86
CA PHE A 103 2.19 -19.46 -1.79
C PHE A 103 2.04 -18.83 -3.18
N VAL A 104 1.90 -17.51 -3.20
CA VAL A 104 1.89 -16.69 -4.40
C VAL A 104 2.81 -15.49 -4.22
N LYS A 105 3.17 -14.86 -5.34
CA LYS A 105 3.65 -13.49 -5.38
C LYS A 105 2.56 -12.60 -5.96
N LEU A 106 2.38 -11.42 -5.37
CA LEU A 106 1.48 -10.38 -5.87
C LEU A 106 2.32 -9.37 -6.64
N LYS A 107 2.36 -9.50 -7.97
CA LYS A 107 3.18 -8.66 -8.85
C LYS A 107 2.37 -7.47 -9.35
N SER A 108 2.82 -6.26 -9.06
CA SER A 108 2.24 -5.02 -9.59
C SER A 108 2.30 -5.03 -11.12
N VAL A 109 1.17 -4.81 -11.77
CA VAL A 109 1.10 -4.74 -13.24
C VAL A 109 1.87 -3.53 -13.76
N LEU A 110 1.88 -2.41 -13.03
CA LEU A 110 2.58 -1.19 -13.44
C LEU A 110 4.09 -1.36 -13.51
N SER A 111 4.70 -1.86 -12.42
CA SER A 111 6.17 -1.85 -12.26
C SER A 111 6.82 -3.21 -12.51
N GLY A 112 6.04 -4.29 -12.47
CA GLY A 112 6.56 -5.65 -12.47
C GLY A 112 7.25 -6.09 -11.17
N LYS A 113 7.24 -5.24 -10.13
CA LYS A 113 7.74 -5.55 -8.78
C LYS A 113 6.67 -6.27 -7.95
N VAL A 114 7.07 -6.90 -6.85
CA VAL A 114 6.18 -7.72 -6.01
C VAL A 114 5.87 -7.02 -4.69
N LEU A 115 4.70 -7.33 -4.13
CA LEU A 115 4.32 -6.93 -2.77
C LEU A 115 5.31 -7.51 -1.76
N ASP A 116 5.83 -6.65 -0.91
CA ASP A 116 6.99 -6.90 -0.06
C ASP A 116 6.75 -6.32 1.34
N ILE A 117 7.11 -7.05 2.39
CA ILE A 117 7.13 -6.51 3.75
C ILE A 117 8.37 -5.64 3.92
N ALA A 118 8.16 -4.35 4.18
CA ALA A 118 9.21 -3.35 4.20
C ALA A 118 10.27 -3.65 5.27
N GLY A 119 11.53 -3.68 4.86
CA GLY A 119 12.67 -3.93 5.75
C GLY A 119 12.66 -5.31 6.39
N ILE A 120 11.90 -6.27 5.86
CA ILE A 120 11.71 -7.61 6.46
C ILE A 120 11.17 -7.46 7.90
N ALA A 121 10.41 -6.39 8.15
CA ALA A 121 9.85 -6.12 9.47
C ALA A 121 8.92 -7.26 9.89
N ALA A 122 9.02 -7.67 11.14
CA ALA A 122 8.10 -8.60 11.76
C ALA A 122 7.14 -7.85 12.69
N GLY A 123 6.03 -8.48 13.06
CA GLY A 123 5.12 -7.89 14.05
C GLY A 123 3.94 -7.15 13.45
N ASN A 124 3.02 -6.79 14.33
CA ASN A 124 1.86 -5.96 14.01
C ASN A 124 2.33 -4.55 13.64
N GLY A 125 1.78 -4.00 12.56
CA GLY A 125 2.12 -2.68 12.03
C GLY A 125 3.25 -2.68 11.00
N ALA A 126 3.87 -3.82 10.68
CA ALA A 126 4.85 -3.93 9.61
C ALA A 126 4.23 -3.44 8.29
N ARG A 127 4.85 -2.44 7.65
CA ARG A 127 4.34 -1.83 6.42
C ARG A 127 4.65 -2.70 5.20
N VAL A 128 3.84 -2.53 4.15
CA VAL A 128 4.09 -3.14 2.85
C VAL A 128 4.49 -2.10 1.80
N GLN A 129 5.29 -2.56 0.86
CA GLN A 129 5.84 -1.80 -0.24
C GLN A 129 5.87 -2.69 -1.49
N ILE A 130 6.34 -2.15 -2.62
CA ILE A 130 6.81 -2.97 -3.73
C ILE A 130 8.32 -3.05 -3.74
N TRP A 131 8.85 -4.21 -4.09
CA TRP A 131 10.28 -4.43 -4.26
C TRP A 131 10.55 -5.35 -5.44
N GLU A 132 11.77 -5.30 -5.96
CA GLU A 132 12.25 -6.29 -6.91
C GLU A 132 12.02 -7.72 -6.38
N ASP A 133 11.67 -8.63 -7.28
CA ASP A 133 11.50 -10.03 -6.91
C ASP A 133 12.87 -10.64 -6.63
N VAL A 134 13.21 -10.72 -5.35
CA VAL A 134 14.44 -11.34 -4.86
C VAL A 134 14.17 -12.75 -4.30
N ASN A 135 12.96 -13.27 -4.54
CA ASN A 135 12.49 -14.55 -4.05
C ASN A 135 12.61 -14.69 -2.51
N GLY A 136 12.44 -13.58 -1.79
CA GLY A 136 12.49 -13.53 -0.34
C GLY A 136 11.21 -14.00 0.32
N ASP A 137 11.33 -14.52 1.54
CA ASP A 137 10.19 -15.00 2.34
C ASP A 137 9.16 -13.90 2.66
N ASN A 138 9.62 -12.66 2.76
CA ASN A 138 8.82 -11.47 2.96
C ASN A 138 8.02 -11.02 1.70
N GLN A 139 8.15 -11.77 0.59
CA GLN A 139 7.45 -11.54 -0.68
C GLN A 139 6.49 -12.69 -1.02
N LEU A 140 6.36 -13.67 -0.13
CA LEU A 140 5.52 -14.84 -0.30
C LEU A 140 4.24 -14.70 0.54
N TRP A 141 3.11 -14.83 -0.16
CA TRP A 141 1.79 -14.61 0.41
C TRP A 141 0.94 -15.87 0.24
N ARG A 142 0.07 -16.18 1.20
CA ARG A 142 -0.96 -17.20 1.05
C ARG A 142 -2.33 -16.54 1.02
N LEU A 143 -3.13 -16.86 0.00
CA LEU A 143 -4.50 -16.39 -0.13
C LEU A 143 -5.42 -17.47 0.43
N THR A 144 -6.03 -17.21 1.57
CA THR A 144 -6.99 -18.13 2.20
C THR A 144 -8.39 -17.62 1.97
N GLU A 145 -9.21 -18.42 1.30
CA GLU A 145 -10.60 -18.06 1.04
C GLU A 145 -11.36 -17.88 2.35
N VAL A 146 -12.01 -16.73 2.48
CA VAL A 146 -12.95 -16.46 3.56
C VAL A 146 -14.30 -16.97 3.09
N LYS A 147 -14.65 -18.17 3.56
CA LYS A 147 -16.01 -18.67 3.36
C LYS A 147 -16.97 -17.72 4.06
N PRO A 148 -18.02 -17.24 3.37
CA PRO A 148 -19.07 -16.53 4.07
C PRO A 148 -19.60 -17.48 5.15
N GLU A 149 -19.50 -17.06 6.40
CA GLU A 149 -20.14 -17.78 7.49
C GLU A 149 -21.63 -17.82 7.14
N THR A 150 -22.15 -19.01 6.85
CA THR A 150 -23.59 -19.24 6.82
C THR A 150 -24.10 -18.91 8.20
N ALA A 151 -24.59 -17.69 8.39
CA ALA A 151 -25.03 -17.18 9.67
C ALA A 151 -26.07 -18.13 10.31
N PRO A 152 -25.85 -18.63 11.54
CA PRO A 152 -26.93 -18.85 12.47
C PRO A 152 -27.36 -17.49 13.03
N ALA A 153 -28.65 -17.17 12.95
CA ALA A 153 -29.20 -15.97 13.57
C ALA A 153 -29.02 -16.00 15.10
N GLN A 154 -28.23 -15.07 15.65
CA GLN A 154 -28.17 -14.64 17.05
C GLN A 154 -27.29 -13.37 17.08
N GLN A 155 -27.59 -12.24 17.71
CA GLN A 155 -28.70 -11.79 18.53
C GLN A 155 -28.55 -10.26 18.61
N ALA A 156 -29.48 -9.50 18.03
CA ALA A 156 -29.60 -8.08 18.30
C ALA A 156 -30.38 -7.92 19.61
N GLU A 157 -29.69 -7.89 20.75
CA GLU A 157 -30.27 -7.33 21.97
C GLU A 157 -29.69 -5.94 22.21
N LYS A 158 -30.44 -4.97 21.68
CA LYS A 158 -30.38 -3.55 22.02
C LYS A 158 -30.64 -3.39 23.52
N PRO A 159 -29.73 -2.84 24.34
CA PRO A 159 -30.12 -2.39 25.66
C PRO A 159 -31.06 -1.20 25.50
N ALA A 160 -32.32 -1.41 25.88
CA ALA A 160 -33.36 -0.39 25.91
C ALA A 160 -32.95 0.74 26.85
N ALA A 161 -33.06 1.98 26.34
CA ALA A 161 -32.97 3.20 27.12
C ALA A 161 -34.08 3.27 28.18
N LYS A 162 -33.72 3.50 29.44
CA LYS A 162 -34.62 4.07 30.45
C LYS A 162 -34.40 5.58 30.52
N LYS A 163 -35.44 6.37 30.27
CA LYS A 163 -35.48 7.82 30.52
C LYS A 163 -36.16 8.12 31.89
N ALA A 164 -35.59 9.15 32.53
CA ALA A 164 -35.70 9.78 33.88
C ALA A 164 -37.11 10.33 34.31
N PRO A 165 -37.37 11.11 35.42
CA PRO A 165 -36.48 12.02 36.21
C PRO A 165 -36.80 12.43 37.71
N LYS A 166 -35.97 13.38 38.25
CA LYS A 166 -36.10 14.35 39.39
C LYS A 166 -35.69 13.87 40.80
N LYS A 167 -35.02 14.60 41.72
CA LYS A 167 -34.50 15.99 41.97
C LYS A 167 -33.49 15.79 43.16
N ALA A 168 -32.36 16.47 43.40
CA ALA A 168 -32.13 17.89 43.68
C ALA A 168 -30.59 18.12 43.92
N SER A 169 -30.10 19.33 43.63
CA SER A 169 -28.75 19.83 43.99
C SER A 169 -28.74 20.43 45.42
N PRO A 170 -27.58 20.79 46.05
CA PRO A 170 -26.77 21.96 45.62
C PRO A 170 -25.22 21.89 45.81
N ALA A 171 -24.55 22.62 44.89
CA ALA A 171 -23.38 23.52 45.03
C ALA A 171 -22.16 23.22 45.94
N LYS A 172 -20.96 23.27 45.34
CA LYS A 172 -19.97 24.38 45.54
C LYS A 172 -18.82 24.38 44.49
N LYS A 173 -18.60 25.56 43.90
CA LYS A 173 -17.43 26.06 43.13
C LYS A 173 -16.23 26.29 44.09
N PRO A 174 -14.96 26.56 43.69
CA PRO A 174 -14.48 27.55 42.68
C PRO A 174 -13.36 26.98 41.76
N ALA A 175 -12.74 27.63 40.77
CA ALA A 175 -12.99 28.77 39.88
C ALA A 175 -11.90 28.69 38.79
N ALA A 176 -12.24 29.06 37.55
CA ALA A 176 -11.31 29.23 36.44
C ALA A 176 -10.67 30.63 36.47
N LYS A 177 -9.45 30.77 35.92
CA LYS A 177 -8.91 32.07 35.48
C LYS A 177 -8.62 32.02 33.97
N LYS A 178 -9.45 32.71 33.19
CA LYS A 178 -9.19 33.11 31.80
C LYS A 178 -8.28 34.34 31.79
N ILE A 179 -7.35 34.42 30.84
CA ILE A 179 -6.88 35.70 30.27
C ILE A 179 -6.71 35.51 28.75
N ALA A 180 -7.25 36.46 27.98
CA ALA A 180 -6.95 36.77 26.58
C ALA A 180 -7.01 38.32 26.46
N PRO A 181 -6.67 38.95 25.33
CA PRO A 181 -5.47 38.89 24.47
C PRO A 181 -4.83 40.30 24.30
N ALA A 182 -3.64 40.43 23.68
CA ALA A 182 -3.16 41.73 23.18
C ALA A 182 -2.22 41.62 21.97
N LYS A 183 -2.27 42.67 21.13
CA LYS A 183 -1.80 42.83 19.74
C LYS A 183 -0.36 43.39 19.62
N LYS A 184 0.32 42.95 18.54
CA LYS A 184 1.07 43.72 17.50
C LYS A 184 2.48 44.30 17.77
N ALA A 185 3.47 43.83 17.00
CA ALA A 185 4.48 44.58 16.20
C ALA A 185 5.34 43.53 15.43
N ALA A 186 5.42 43.49 14.08
CA ALA A 186 6.35 44.22 13.19
C ALA A 186 7.82 44.08 13.67
N THR A 187 8.85 43.57 12.98
CA THR A 187 9.35 43.48 11.58
C THR A 187 10.43 42.36 11.60
N ALA A 188 10.94 41.70 10.55
CA ALA A 188 11.68 42.22 9.41
C ALA A 188 12.01 41.07 8.42
N LYS A 189 12.12 41.44 7.14
CA LYS A 189 12.75 40.68 6.04
C LYS A 189 14.21 40.34 6.37
N LYS A 190 14.65 39.13 6.02
CA LYS A 190 15.94 38.88 5.34
C LYS A 190 15.90 37.46 4.73
N GLU A 191 15.58 37.33 3.45
CA GLU A 191 16.53 37.32 2.31
C GLU A 191 17.11 35.91 2.07
N ALA A 192 16.76 35.37 0.91
CA ALA A 192 17.34 34.16 0.33
C ALA A 192 18.82 34.38 -0.04
N PRO A 193 19.63 33.32 -0.20
CA PRO A 193 20.71 33.34 -1.16
C PRO A 193 20.24 32.72 -2.47
N ALA A 194 20.18 33.58 -3.49
CA ALA A 194 20.19 33.23 -4.89
C ALA A 194 21.41 32.36 -5.24
N VAL A 195 21.12 31.22 -5.87
CA VAL A 195 21.47 30.95 -7.28
C VAL A 195 22.52 31.91 -7.86
N LYS A 196 23.80 31.49 -7.86
CA LYS A 196 24.75 31.99 -8.85
C LYS A 196 24.61 31.15 -10.12
N LYS A 197 24.05 31.77 -11.16
CA LYS A 197 24.35 31.42 -12.55
C LYS A 197 25.87 31.62 -12.77
N ALA A 198 26.53 30.61 -13.30
CA ALA A 198 27.70 30.78 -14.14
C ALA A 198 27.37 30.13 -15.49
N GLU A 199 27.34 30.96 -16.52
CA GLU A 199 27.12 30.58 -17.91
C GLU A 199 28.48 30.34 -18.59
N ALA A 200 28.51 29.31 -19.45
CA ALA A 200 29.40 29.08 -20.58
C ALA A 200 30.93 29.02 -20.40
N VAL A 201 31.48 27.81 -20.56
CA VAL A 201 32.67 27.58 -21.40
C VAL A 201 32.39 26.45 -22.39
N LYS A 202 32.38 26.81 -23.68
CA LYS A 202 32.46 25.90 -24.83
C LYS A 202 33.89 25.37 -24.94
N LYS A 203 34.10 24.06 -25.08
CA LYS A 203 34.95 23.47 -26.14
C LYS A 203 34.90 21.93 -26.21
N ALA A 204 34.54 21.46 -27.40
CA ALA A 204 35.05 20.29 -28.12
C ALA A 204 34.91 18.88 -27.51
N ALA A 205 33.95 18.14 -28.06
CA ALA A 205 34.04 16.69 -28.27
C ALA A 205 35.12 16.36 -29.33
N PRO A 206 35.78 15.19 -29.26
CA PRO A 206 36.33 14.55 -30.44
C PRO A 206 35.34 13.49 -30.99
N ALA A 207 34.99 13.64 -32.26
CA ALA A 207 34.25 12.68 -33.06
C ALA A 207 35.07 11.39 -33.31
N PRO A 208 34.40 10.24 -33.55
CA PRO A 208 35.07 8.99 -33.93
C PRO A 208 35.54 9.04 -35.40
N LYS A 209 36.80 8.70 -35.66
CA LYS A 209 37.30 8.46 -37.02
C LYS A 209 36.93 7.05 -37.48
N ALA A 210 36.27 6.97 -38.62
CA ALA A 210 36.06 5.73 -39.36
C ALA A 210 36.96 5.68 -40.61
N GLN A 211 37.38 4.45 -40.92
CA GLN A 211 37.83 3.89 -42.21
C GLN A 211 39.25 4.15 -42.74
N ALA A 212 39.97 3.03 -42.92
CA ALA A 212 40.62 2.68 -44.17
C ALA A 212 40.48 1.16 -44.40
N ALA A 213 40.24 0.77 -45.66
CA ALA A 213 39.95 -0.59 -46.10
C ALA A 213 41.12 -1.18 -46.94
N LYS A 214 41.32 -2.51 -46.81
CA LYS A 214 41.85 -3.50 -47.79
C LYS A 214 43.33 -3.41 -48.23
N PRO A 215 44.00 -4.51 -48.70
CA PRO A 215 43.50 -5.64 -49.56
C PRO A 215 43.75 -7.07 -48.97
N ALA A 216 42.93 -8.11 -49.21
CA ALA A 216 42.74 -9.03 -50.36
C ALA A 216 43.69 -10.27 -50.40
N GLN A 217 43.05 -11.47 -50.51
CA GLN A 217 43.54 -12.81 -50.96
C GLN A 217 44.51 -13.55 -49.99
N GLU A 218 44.50 -14.88 -49.78
CA GLU A 218 44.26 -16.03 -50.68
C GLU A 218 43.95 -17.34 -49.89
N LYS A 219 43.39 -18.30 -50.63
CA LYS A 219 42.99 -19.70 -50.39
C LYS A 219 43.98 -20.59 -49.60
N LYS A 220 43.47 -21.61 -48.89
CA LYS A 220 43.66 -23.05 -49.22
C LYS A 220 43.06 -24.01 -48.18
N LYS A 221 42.28 -24.95 -48.74
CA LYS A 221 41.85 -26.30 -48.28
C LYS A 221 41.04 -26.44 -47.00
#